data_AF-A0A5P8WAN9-F1
#
_entry.id   AF-A0A5P8WAN9-F1
#
_cell.length_a   1.000
_cell.length_b   1.000
_cell.length_c   1.000
_cell.angle_alpha   90.00
_cell.angle_beta   90.00
_cell.angle_gamma   90.00
#
_symmetry.space_group_name_H-M   'P 1'
#
loop_
_entity.id
_entity.type
_entity.pdbx_description
1 polymer ?
#
loop_
_entity_poly.entity_id
_entity_poly.type
_entity_poly.pdbx_seq_one_letter_code
_entity_poly.pdbx_strand_id
1 'polypeptide(L)'
;MRLAPLYQQDREQARQEGREEGQVEGIKQGEERLIIRQLNHRFGEIDSSVLERIRGLSTEQLETLGEAFLDFSSLTDLETWLNQNL
;
A
#
# COMPACT_ATOMS: atom_id res chain seq x y z
N MET A 1 28.58 -10.72 -35.72
CA MET A 1 27.32 -10.56 -34.96
C MET A 1 27.52 -9.46 -33.91
N ARG A 2 26.67 -8.42 -33.91
CA ARG A 2 26.79 -7.21 -33.06
C ARG A 2 25.64 -7.12 -32.04
N LEU A 3 25.13 -8.27 -31.58
CA LEU A 3 23.96 -8.34 -30.70
C LEU A 3 24.31 -8.27 -29.21
N ALA A 4 25.56 -8.57 -28.85
CA ALA A 4 26.01 -8.61 -27.44
C ALA A 4 25.76 -7.32 -26.64
N PRO A 5 25.92 -6.10 -27.20
CA PRO A 5 25.63 -4.86 -26.47
C PRO A 5 24.13 -4.67 -26.19
N LEU A 6 23.27 -5.06 -27.13
CA LEU A 6 21.81 -4.90 -26.99
C LEU A 6 21.25 -5.81 -25.88
N TYR A 7 21.71 -7.07 -25.84
CA TYR A 7 21.34 -8.01 -24.77
C TYR A 7 21.79 -7.55 -23.37
N GLN A 8 22.91 -6.83 -23.26
CA GLN A 8 23.37 -6.30 -21.98
C GLN A 8 22.46 -5.15 -21.53
N GLN A 9 22.12 -4.25 -22.45
CA GLN A 9 21.23 -3.13 -22.20
C GLN A 9 19.82 -3.59 -21.77
N ASP A 10 19.24 -4.57 -22.47
CA ASP A 10 17.91 -5.11 -22.14
C ASP A 10 17.88 -5.72 -20.73
N ARG A 11 18.96 -6.41 -20.32
CA ARG A 11 19.07 -6.99 -18.97
C ARG A 11 19.21 -5.93 -17.88
N GLU A 12 19.95 -4.86 -18.16
CA GLU A 12 20.09 -3.75 -17.21
C GLU A 12 18.77 -3.00 -17.05
N GLN A 13 18.06 -2.76 -18.14
CA GLN A 13 16.74 -2.15 -18.12
C GLN A 13 15.73 -3.01 -17.34
N ALA A 14 15.63 -4.30 -17.63
CA ALA A 14 14.73 -5.20 -16.91
C ALA A 14 15.06 -5.28 -15.40
N ARG A 15 16.35 -5.20 -15.04
CA ARG A 15 16.76 -5.14 -13.63
C ARG A 15 16.35 -3.83 -12.96
N GLN A 16 16.40 -2.72 -13.71
CA GLN A 16 16.00 -1.42 -13.20
C GLN A 16 14.48 -1.35 -13.01
N GLU A 17 13.71 -1.76 -14.02
CA GLU A 17 12.25 -1.86 -13.96
C GLU A 17 11.81 -2.73 -12.77
N GLY A 18 12.36 -3.94 -12.62
CA GLY A 18 12.01 -4.81 -11.49
C GLY A 18 12.37 -4.26 -10.11
N ARG A 19 13.39 -3.39 -10.01
CA ARG A 19 13.70 -2.68 -8.75
C ARG A 19 12.69 -1.59 -8.45
N GLU A 20 12.30 -0.82 -9.47
CA GLU A 20 11.32 0.25 -9.35
C GLU A 20 9.95 -0.32 -8.98
N GLU A 21 9.49 -1.35 -9.71
CA GLU A 21 8.25 -2.07 -9.39
C GLU A 21 8.29 -2.65 -7.97
N GLY A 22 9.38 -3.33 -7.60
CA GLY A 22 9.53 -3.91 -6.27
C GLY A 22 9.57 -2.86 -5.15
N GLN A 23 10.12 -1.67 -5.41
CA GLN A 23 10.10 -0.57 -4.45
C GLN A 23 8.70 -0.02 -4.25
N VAL A 24 7.96 0.22 -5.34
CA VAL A 24 6.57 0.73 -5.28
C VAL A 24 5.66 -0.27 -4.55
N GLU A 25 5.71 -1.54 -4.95
CA GLU A 25 4.90 -2.59 -4.32
C GLU A 25 5.29 -2.78 -2.85
N GLY A 26 6.58 -2.74 -2.52
CA GLY A 26 7.08 -2.88 -1.16
C GLY A 26 6.63 -1.76 -0.23
N ILE A 27 6.56 -0.51 -0.73
CA ILE A 27 6.04 0.63 0.03
C ILE A 27 4.56 0.43 0.33
N LYS A 28 3.74 0.13 -0.70
CA LYS A 28 2.30 -0.10 -0.55
C LYS A 28 2.00 -1.22 0.46
N GLN A 29 2.65 -2.37 0.31
CA GLN A 29 2.48 -3.50 1.25
C GLN A 29 2.92 -3.13 2.67
N GLY A 30 3.96 -2.32 2.82
CA GLY A 30 4.44 -1.83 4.11
C GLY A 30 3.42 -0.96 4.83
N GLU A 31 2.82 -0.02 4.11
CA GLU A 31 1.79 0.89 4.62
C GLU A 31 0.50 0.16 4.99
N GLU A 32 -0.01 -0.71 4.09
CA GLU A 32 -1.18 -1.54 4.39
C GLU A 32 -0.96 -2.35 5.68
N ARG A 33 0.18 -3.02 5.78
CA ARG A 33 0.51 -3.83 6.95
C ARG A 33 0.58 -2.99 8.22
N LEU A 34 1.14 -1.80 8.13
CA LEU A 34 1.26 -0.90 9.28
C LEU A 34 -0.13 -0.44 9.74
N ILE A 35 -0.96 0.05 8.83
CA ILE A 35 -2.33 0.52 9.12
C ILE A 35 -3.16 -0.61 9.71
N ILE A 36 -3.16 -1.79 9.11
CA ILE A 36 -3.92 -2.95 9.62
C ILE A 36 -3.46 -3.32 11.04
N ARG A 37 -2.16 -3.25 11.35
CA ARG A 37 -1.66 -3.50 12.71
C ARG A 37 -2.11 -2.43 13.70
N GLN A 38 -2.09 -1.16 13.29
CA GLN A 38 -2.55 -0.05 14.13
C GLN A 38 -4.04 -0.16 14.43
N LEU A 39 -4.86 -0.45 13.42
CA LEU A 39 -6.29 -0.68 13.56
C LEU A 39 -6.59 -1.84 14.51
N ASN A 40 -5.93 -3.00 14.30
CA ASN A 40 -6.09 -4.16 15.17
C ASN A 40 -5.65 -3.88 16.62
N HIS A 41 -4.61 -3.07 16.79
CA HIS A 41 -4.13 -2.69 18.12
C HIS A 41 -5.11 -1.77 18.86
N ARG A 42 -5.70 -0.80 18.15
CA ARG A 42 -6.58 0.22 18.75
C ARG A 42 -8.00 -0.27 18.96
N PHE A 43 -8.55 -1.00 17.99
CA PHE A 43 -9.97 -1.37 17.95
C PHE A 43 -10.23 -2.87 18.11
N GLY A 44 -9.18 -3.70 18.21
CA GLY A 44 -9.31 -5.15 18.21
C GLY A 44 -9.47 -5.72 16.79
N GLU A 45 -9.89 -6.98 16.69
CA GLU A 45 -10.01 -7.66 15.39
C GLU A 45 -10.96 -6.91 14.45
N ILE A 46 -10.44 -6.53 13.29
CA ILE A 46 -11.16 -5.79 12.25
C ILE A 46 -11.84 -6.76 11.30
N ASP A 47 -13.07 -6.44 10.89
CA ASP A 47 -13.82 -7.23 9.92
C ASP A 47 -13.07 -7.35 8.57
N SER A 48 -13.07 -8.56 8.02
CA SER A 48 -12.41 -8.88 6.75
C SER A 48 -12.81 -7.98 5.59
N SER A 49 -14.06 -7.53 5.52
CA SER A 49 -14.55 -6.63 4.47
C SER A 49 -13.88 -5.26 4.53
N VAL A 50 -13.61 -4.75 5.73
CA VAL A 50 -12.87 -3.50 5.93
C VAL A 50 -11.40 -3.68 5.55
N LEU A 51 -10.81 -4.83 5.89
CA LEU A 51 -9.43 -5.14 5.49
C LEU A 51 -9.25 -5.20 3.97
N GLU A 52 -10.18 -5.81 3.25
CA GLU A 52 -10.15 -5.84 1.77
C GLU A 52 -10.25 -4.45 1.16
N ARG A 53 -11.08 -3.56 1.73
CA ARG A 53 -11.19 -2.16 1.31
C ARG A 53 -9.87 -1.42 1.49
N ILE A 54 -9.17 -1.63 2.60
CA ILE A 54 -7.86 -1.02 2.87
C ILE A 54 -6.80 -1.52 1.88
N ARG A 55 -6.77 -2.82 1.56
CA ARG A 55 -5.83 -3.38 0.56
C ARG A 55 -6.06 -2.84 -0.85
N GLY A 56 -7.28 -2.39 -1.14
CA GLY A 56 -7.65 -1.75 -2.39
C GLY A 56 -7.18 -0.29 -2.53
N LEU A 57 -6.72 0.35 -1.45
CA LEU A 57 -6.28 1.74 -1.47
C LEU A 57 -4.94 1.88 -2.21
N SER A 58 -4.74 3.04 -2.84
CA SER A 58 -3.44 3.48 -3.36
C SER A 58 -2.50 3.84 -2.20
N THR A 59 -1.19 3.91 -2.46
CA THR A 59 -0.19 4.40 -1.49
C THR A 59 -0.57 5.78 -0.92
N GLU A 60 -0.96 6.73 -1.77
CA GLU A 60 -1.39 8.07 -1.32
C GLU A 60 -2.64 8.01 -0.41
N GLN A 61 -3.60 7.13 -0.72
CA GLN A 61 -4.76 6.91 0.15
C GLN A 61 -4.37 6.25 1.48
N LEU A 62 -3.36 5.36 1.49
CA LEU A 62 -2.85 4.75 2.72
C LEU A 62 -2.11 5.78 3.58
N GLU A 63 -1.28 6.63 2.99
CA GLU A 63 -0.60 7.73 3.69
C GLU A 63 -1.62 8.67 4.36
N THR A 64 -2.64 9.10 3.62
CA THR A 64 -3.71 9.96 4.15
C THR A 64 -4.58 9.28 5.21
N LEU A 65 -4.86 7.98 5.06
CA LEU A 65 -5.50 7.18 6.10
C LEU A 65 -4.63 7.10 7.36
N GLY A 66 -3.32 6.99 7.22
CA GLY A 66 -2.37 6.96 8.33
C GLY A 66 -2.40 8.24 9.17
N GLU A 67 -2.53 9.40 8.52
CA GLU A 67 -2.71 10.69 9.21
C GLU A 67 -4.09 10.77 9.89
N ALA A 68 -5.16 10.50 9.14
CA ALA A 68 -6.53 10.58 9.65
C ALA A 68 -6.80 9.59 10.80
N PHE A 69 -6.13 8.43 10.79
CA PHE A 69 -6.24 7.41 11.83
C PHE A 69 -5.92 7.97 13.24
N LEU A 70 -5.03 8.96 13.34
CA LEU A 70 -4.67 9.57 14.61
C LEU A 70 -5.87 10.26 15.28
N ASP A 71 -6.79 10.78 14.47
CA ASP A 71 -7.98 11.51 14.93
C ASP A 71 -9.21 10.61 15.16
N PHE A 72 -9.19 9.36 14.68
CA PHE A 72 -10.31 8.46 14.84
C PHE A 72 -10.59 8.16 16.31
N SER A 73 -11.85 8.13 16.72
CA SER A 73 -12.27 7.74 18.07
C SER A 73 -12.96 6.37 18.08
N SER A 74 -13.37 5.87 16.91
CA SER A 74 -14.14 4.65 16.74
C SER A 74 -13.92 4.01 15.38
N LEU A 75 -14.42 2.77 15.21
CA LEU A 75 -14.48 2.12 13.89
C LEU A 75 -15.43 2.83 12.93
N THR A 76 -16.45 3.53 13.43
CA THR A 76 -17.36 4.31 12.58
C THR A 76 -16.63 5.45 11.86
N ASP A 77 -15.59 6.04 12.47
CA ASP A 77 -14.78 7.07 11.83
C ASP A 77 -13.99 6.50 10.65
N LEU A 78 -13.40 5.30 10.82
CA LEU A 78 -12.74 4.56 9.75
C LEU A 78 -13.71 4.25 8.60
N GLU A 79 -14.87 3.69 8.91
CA GLU A 79 -15.87 3.36 7.89
C GLU A 79 -16.34 4.60 7.12
N THR A 80 -16.53 5.72 7.82
CA THR A 80 -16.89 7.00 7.24
C THR A 80 -15.79 7.49 6.29
N TRP A 81 -14.53 7.45 6.74
CA TRP A 81 -13.39 7.83 5.92
C TRP A 81 -13.28 6.98 4.66
N LEU A 82 -13.40 5.66 4.79
CA LEU A 82 -13.36 4.73 3.66
C LEU A 82 -14.51 4.97 2.68
N ASN A 83 -15.69 5.39 3.13
CA ASN A 83 -16.81 5.70 2.24
C ASN A 83 -16.63 7.02 1.48
N GLN A 84 -15.78 7.93 1.96
CA GLN A 84 -15.53 9.23 1.34
C GLN A 84 -14.33 9.21 0.38
N ASN A 85 -13.40 8.28 0.57
CA ASN A 85 -12.12 8.24 -0.14
C ASN A 85 -11.95 7.02 -1.05
N LEU A 86 -12.95 6.13 -1.13
CA LEU A 86 -13.06 5.08 -2.16
C LEU A 86 -14.02 5.54 -3.27
#